data_AF-A0A851NTK4-F1
#
_entry.id   AF-A0A851NTK4-F1
#
_cell.length_a   1.000
_cell.length_b   1.000
_cell.length_c   1.000
_cell.angle_alpha   90.00
_cell.angle_beta   90.00
_cell.angle_gamma   90.00
#
_symmetry.space_group_name_H-M   'P 1'
#
loop_
_entity.id
_entity.type
_entity.pdbx_description
1 polymer ?
#
loop_
_entity_poly.entity_id
_entity_poly.type
_entity_poly.pdbx_seq_one_letter_code
_entity_poly.pdbx_strand_id
1 'polypeptide(L)'
;MKVFIILGISAAIAFTAVFFSFLQIGKDVLFEEAEDNCITEAIQKGSNLVDYAAQYALRRNIQEKGIATPISLLAFSKFPEDDSQDISQAAERMEMSIQVLKQKVCQKHKRSLHPTGLLSADLLTMIANISGCLPYMLPPKCPNNCLANKYRLITGACNNREHPRWGTSNIALARWLPPAYEDGLSQPRGWDPSIQYNGVQLPPVREVTRKIIHASNEAVTEDNLYSDIIMVWGQYIDHDISFTPQSMSRTTFLTGMECQMTCEKQNPCFPIKITANDTLSARMDCLPFYRSSPACGTDDHSILFGNLTALNPRQQINGLTSFLDASTVYGSTSTVENKLRNLTSEEGLLRVNSKYRDNGREYLPFTDRVPSPCAQDSNANEDERIECFMAGDSRSSEVTSLAAMHTLWLREHNRLARALKAINSHWSAETVYQEARKIVGALHQV
;
A
#
# COMPACT_ATOMS: atom_id res chain seq x y z
N MET A 1 -68.58 44.13 17.26
CA MET A 1 -67.19 44.38 17.70
C MET A 1 -66.46 43.16 18.27
N LYS A 2 -67.09 42.19 18.95
CA LYS A 2 -66.36 41.04 19.55
C LYS A 2 -65.87 39.97 18.54
N VAL A 3 -66.52 39.81 17.38
CA VAL A 3 -66.15 38.76 16.39
C VAL A 3 -64.90 39.14 15.57
N PHE A 4 -64.71 40.42 15.25
CA PHE A 4 -63.55 40.90 14.49
C PHE A 4 -62.24 40.85 15.29
N ILE A 5 -62.30 40.98 16.62
CA ILE A 5 -61.11 40.87 17.48
C ILE A 5 -60.62 39.41 17.54
N ILE A 6 -61.53 38.44 17.60
CA ILE A 6 -61.17 37.01 17.66
C ILE A 6 -60.59 36.53 16.31
N LEU A 7 -61.15 36.98 15.19
CA LEU A 7 -60.61 36.70 13.85
C LEU A 7 -59.23 37.34 13.62
N GLY A 8 -59.03 38.58 14.10
CA GLY A 8 -57.73 39.26 14.02
C GLY A 8 -56.63 38.57 14.83
N ILE A 9 -56.96 38.12 16.05
CA ILE A 9 -56.01 37.38 16.90
C ILE A 9 -55.69 36.00 16.30
N SER A 10 -56.70 35.29 15.77
CA SER A 10 -56.49 33.97 15.16
C SER A 10 -55.64 34.05 13.88
N ALA A 11 -55.86 35.08 13.05
CA ALA A 11 -55.06 35.33 11.86
C ALA A 11 -53.61 35.69 12.20
N ALA A 12 -53.38 36.50 13.24
CA ALA A 12 -52.03 36.87 13.69
C ALA A 12 -51.26 35.67 14.28
N ILE A 13 -51.93 34.78 15.02
CA ILE A 13 -51.32 33.55 15.56
C ILE A 13 -51.00 32.56 14.43
N ALA A 14 -51.88 32.41 13.45
CA ALA A 14 -51.62 31.56 12.29
C ALA A 14 -50.46 32.10 11.42
N PHE A 15 -50.41 33.41 11.19
CA PHE A 15 -49.33 34.03 10.42
C PHE A 15 -47.98 33.92 11.13
N THR A 16 -47.95 34.11 12.45
CA THR A 16 -46.72 33.95 13.23
C THR A 16 -46.27 32.49 13.24
N ALA A 17 -47.17 31.51 13.43
CA ALA A 17 -46.80 30.09 13.39
C ALA A 17 -46.24 29.66 12.03
N VAL A 18 -46.83 30.09 10.92
CA VAL A 18 -46.35 29.78 9.57
C VAL A 18 -45.02 30.49 9.29
N PHE A 19 -44.90 31.77 9.64
CA PHE A 19 -43.68 32.55 9.41
C PHE A 19 -42.50 32.05 10.25
N PHE A 20 -42.73 31.66 11.50
CA PHE A 20 -41.71 31.01 12.34
C PHE A 20 -41.34 29.62 11.80
N SER A 21 -42.29 28.84 11.27
CA SER A 21 -41.98 27.54 10.64
C SER A 21 -41.13 27.71 9.38
N PHE A 22 -41.39 28.72 8.54
CA PHE A 22 -40.57 29.02 7.37
C PHE A 22 -39.18 29.57 7.72
N LEU A 23 -39.07 30.41 8.76
CA LEU A 23 -37.77 30.87 9.26
C LEU A 23 -36.96 29.74 9.89
N GLN A 24 -37.63 28.76 10.50
CA GLN A 24 -36.99 27.58 11.09
C GLN A 24 -36.49 26.64 9.99
N ILE A 25 -37.32 26.35 8.98
CA ILE A 25 -36.93 25.55 7.80
C ILE A 25 -35.79 26.24 7.03
N GLY A 26 -35.86 27.56 6.80
CA GLY A 26 -34.81 28.31 6.12
C GLY A 26 -33.49 28.38 6.91
N LYS A 27 -33.56 28.43 8.25
CA LYS A 27 -32.38 28.26 9.10
C LYS A 27 -31.83 26.84 9.02
N ASP A 28 -32.67 25.82 9.17
CA ASP A 28 -32.24 24.42 9.18
C ASP A 28 -31.56 24.03 7.85
N VAL A 29 -32.07 24.50 6.70
CA VAL A 29 -31.45 24.31 5.38
C VAL A 29 -30.12 25.06 5.24
N LEU A 30 -30.03 26.33 5.64
CA LEU A 30 -28.78 27.10 5.58
C LEU A 30 -27.71 26.59 6.57
N PHE A 31 -28.13 26.01 7.69
CA PHE A 31 -27.23 25.39 8.67
C PHE A 31 -26.77 23.99 8.22
N GLU A 32 -27.61 23.19 7.55
CA GLU A 32 -27.19 21.93 6.92
C GLU A 32 -26.15 22.15 5.82
N GLU A 33 -26.36 23.15 4.94
CA GLU A 33 -25.47 23.47 3.82
C GLU A 33 -24.08 23.98 4.29
N ALA A 34 -24.03 24.74 5.39
CA ALA A 34 -22.77 25.18 6.01
C ALA A 34 -22.06 24.06 6.82
N GLU A 35 -22.80 23.07 7.30
CA GLU A 35 -22.31 21.95 8.13
C GLU A 35 -21.67 20.84 7.27
N ASP A 36 -22.32 20.48 6.15
CA ASP A 36 -21.74 19.59 5.12
C ASP A 36 -20.46 20.17 4.52
N ASN A 37 -20.38 21.51 4.41
CA ASN A 37 -19.19 22.19 3.94
C ASN A 37 -18.00 22.05 4.92
N CYS A 38 -18.22 22.15 6.24
CA CYS A 38 -17.14 21.99 7.25
C CYS A 38 -16.50 20.60 7.21
N ILE A 39 -17.33 19.55 7.11
CA ILE A 39 -16.91 18.16 7.07
C ILE A 39 -16.17 17.88 5.75
N THR A 40 -16.76 18.26 4.62
CA THR A 40 -16.16 18.08 3.30
C THR A 40 -14.82 18.82 3.18
N GLU A 41 -14.73 20.07 3.68
CA GLU A 41 -13.47 20.82 3.74
C GLU A 41 -12.40 20.14 4.60
N ALA A 42 -12.79 19.53 5.72
CA ALA A 42 -11.86 18.80 6.58
C ALA A 42 -11.34 17.52 5.90
N ILE A 43 -12.22 16.78 5.21
CA ILE A 43 -11.84 15.60 4.43
C ILE A 43 -10.90 15.99 3.30
N GLN A 44 -11.25 17.02 2.52
CA GLN A 44 -10.45 17.52 1.41
C GLN A 44 -9.08 18.03 1.89
N LYS A 45 -9.04 18.72 3.05
CA LYS A 45 -7.77 19.13 3.66
C LYS A 45 -6.88 17.93 3.97
N GLY A 46 -7.44 16.85 4.54
CA GLY A 46 -6.71 15.60 4.78
C GLY A 46 -6.12 15.01 3.51
N SER A 47 -6.93 14.91 2.45
CA SER A 47 -6.48 14.42 1.13
C SER A 47 -5.36 15.28 0.55
N ASN A 48 -5.52 16.60 0.57
CA ASN A 48 -4.54 17.53 0.00
C ASN A 48 -3.18 17.48 0.72
N LEU A 49 -3.16 17.22 2.03
CA LEU A 49 -1.91 17.07 2.79
C LEU A 49 -1.10 15.85 2.31
N VAL A 50 -1.78 14.73 2.05
CA VAL A 50 -1.15 13.52 1.52
C VAL A 50 -0.67 13.73 0.09
N ASP A 51 -1.52 14.32 -0.77
CA ASP A 51 -1.19 14.54 -2.18
C ASP A 51 -0.01 15.51 -2.34
N TYR A 52 0.04 16.58 -1.54
CA TYR A 52 1.17 17.51 -1.51
C TYR A 52 2.47 16.79 -1.13
N ALA A 53 2.42 15.97 -0.09
CA ALA A 53 3.58 15.27 0.44
C ALA A 53 4.11 14.20 -0.54
N ALA A 54 3.21 13.48 -1.21
CA ALA A 54 3.55 12.51 -2.26
C ALA A 54 4.16 13.20 -3.50
N GLN A 55 3.56 14.30 -3.98
CA GLN A 55 4.08 15.04 -5.14
C GLN A 55 5.45 15.66 -4.87
N TYR A 56 5.66 16.18 -3.65
CA TYR A 56 6.95 16.72 -3.23
C TYR A 56 8.04 15.65 -3.28
N ALA A 57 7.77 14.45 -2.74
CA ALA A 57 8.70 13.33 -2.78
C ALA A 57 9.05 12.89 -4.21
N LEU A 58 8.06 12.83 -5.11
CA LEU A 58 8.28 12.47 -6.52
C LEU A 58 9.17 13.50 -7.24
N ARG A 59 8.90 14.80 -7.08
CA ARG A 59 9.71 15.86 -7.71
C ARG A 59 11.15 15.85 -7.24
N ARG A 60 11.38 15.57 -5.95
CA ARG A 60 12.72 15.49 -5.39
C ARG A 60 13.49 14.28 -5.90
N ASN A 61 12.85 13.11 -5.99
CA ASN A 61 13.48 11.91 -6.58
C ASN A 61 13.95 12.15 -8.02
N ILE A 62 13.21 12.94 -8.81
CA ILE A 62 13.61 13.31 -10.18
C ILE A 62 14.81 14.28 -10.18
N GLN A 63 14.96 15.10 -9.15
CA GLN A 63 16.04 16.10 -9.03
C GLN A 63 17.33 15.53 -8.40
N GLU A 64 17.24 14.51 -7.53
CA GLU A 64 18.40 13.84 -6.95
C GLU A 64 19.06 12.90 -7.98
N LYS A 65 19.89 13.46 -8.86
CA LYS A 65 20.83 12.71 -9.75
C LYS A 65 22.05 12.11 -9.01
N GLY A 66 21.98 11.99 -7.68
CA GLY A 66 23.11 11.58 -6.83
C GLY A 66 23.26 10.06 -6.69
N ILE A 67 24.42 9.64 -6.18
CA ILE A 67 24.67 8.25 -5.76
C ILE A 67 23.60 7.86 -4.73
N ALA A 68 22.90 6.75 -4.96
CA ALA A 68 21.87 6.28 -4.04
C ALA A 68 22.46 6.03 -2.65
N THR A 69 21.96 6.74 -1.65
CA THR A 69 22.26 6.46 -0.24
C THR A 69 21.68 5.09 0.16
N PRO A 70 22.25 4.40 1.17
CA PRO A 70 21.67 3.15 1.68
C PRO A 70 20.18 3.29 2.06
N ILE A 71 19.80 4.46 2.58
CA ILE A 71 18.40 4.75 2.95
C ILE A 71 17.51 4.84 1.71
N SER A 72 17.96 5.49 0.63
CA SER A 72 17.19 5.56 -0.62
C SER A 72 17.06 4.20 -1.31
N LEU A 73 18.09 3.34 -1.22
CA LEU A 73 18.03 1.97 -1.74
C LEU A 73 16.96 1.15 -1.00
N LEU A 74 16.99 1.17 0.33
CA LEU A 74 16.01 0.47 1.17
C LEU A 74 14.59 1.00 0.96
N ALA A 75 14.43 2.30 0.73
CA ALA A 75 13.11 2.88 0.48
C ALA A 75 12.52 2.43 -0.87
N PHE A 76 13.34 2.30 -1.91
CA PHE A 76 12.87 1.92 -3.24
C PHE A 76 12.29 0.50 -3.27
N SER A 77 12.93 -0.46 -2.60
CA SER A 77 12.41 -1.84 -2.52
C SER A 77 11.10 -1.95 -1.73
N LYS A 78 10.66 -0.87 -1.07
CA LYS A 78 9.39 -0.79 -0.34
C LYS A 78 8.33 0.02 -1.08
N PHE A 79 8.62 0.52 -2.28
CA PHE A 79 7.64 1.23 -3.09
C PHE A 79 6.77 0.27 -3.91
N PRO A 80 5.44 0.48 -3.92
CA PRO A 80 4.53 -0.31 -4.72
C PRO A 80 4.61 0.01 -6.22
N GLU A 81 4.09 -0.94 -7.00
CA GLU A 81 3.71 -0.75 -8.39
C GLU A 81 2.56 0.28 -8.51
N ASP A 82 2.38 0.85 -9.70
CA ASP A 82 1.46 1.99 -9.93
C ASP A 82 0.04 1.75 -9.36
N ASP A 83 -0.60 0.63 -9.68
CA ASP A 83 -1.97 0.35 -9.19
C ASP A 83 -2.02 0.20 -7.66
N SER A 84 -1.02 -0.50 -7.08
CA SER A 84 -0.89 -0.69 -5.63
C SER A 84 -0.58 0.63 -4.90
N GLN A 85 0.11 1.55 -5.59
CA GLN A 85 0.41 2.89 -5.11
C GLN A 85 -0.88 3.71 -4.97
N ASP A 86 -1.74 3.70 -5.99
CA ASP A 86 -3.00 4.44 -5.97
C ASP A 86 -3.90 4.00 -4.81
N ILE A 87 -3.97 2.69 -4.56
CA ILE A 87 -4.73 2.09 -3.45
C ILE A 87 -4.14 2.51 -2.10
N SER A 88 -2.82 2.43 -1.95
CA SER A 88 -2.12 2.80 -0.72
C SER A 88 -2.28 4.30 -0.41
N GLN A 89 -2.19 5.16 -1.43
CA GLN A 89 -2.41 6.60 -1.27
C GLN A 89 -3.85 6.93 -0.91
N ALA A 90 -4.83 6.25 -1.50
CA ALA A 90 -6.23 6.41 -1.11
C ALA A 90 -6.44 6.10 0.38
N ALA A 91 -5.81 5.03 0.89
CA ALA A 91 -5.89 4.67 2.29
C ALA A 91 -5.22 5.71 3.21
N GLU A 92 -4.09 6.28 2.79
CA GLU A 92 -3.43 7.38 3.52
C GLU A 92 -4.30 8.64 3.57
N ARG A 93 -4.94 9.01 2.45
CA ARG A 93 -5.91 10.11 2.40
C ARG A 93 -7.05 9.84 3.39
N MET A 94 -7.62 8.65 3.37
CA MET A 94 -8.71 8.26 4.27
C MET A 94 -8.32 8.42 5.75
N GLU A 95 -7.16 7.89 6.16
CA GLU A 95 -6.67 7.99 7.54
C GLU A 95 -6.38 9.45 7.94
N MET A 96 -5.76 10.22 7.05
CA MET A 96 -5.45 11.64 7.30
C MET A 96 -6.73 12.48 7.38
N SER A 97 -7.73 12.24 6.54
CA SER A 97 -9.04 12.89 6.61
C SER A 97 -9.73 12.60 7.95
N ILE A 98 -9.69 11.35 8.44
CA ILE A 98 -10.22 10.99 9.77
C ILE A 98 -9.47 11.75 10.88
N GLN A 99 -8.14 11.84 10.79
CA GLN A 99 -7.32 12.57 11.77
C GLN A 99 -7.63 14.07 11.77
N VAL A 100 -7.75 14.71 10.60
CA VAL A 100 -8.11 16.13 10.48
C VAL A 100 -9.52 16.39 11.03
N LEU A 101 -10.49 15.53 10.72
CA LEU A 101 -11.86 15.64 11.24
C LEU A 101 -11.90 15.57 12.76
N LYS A 102 -11.12 14.68 13.39
CA LYS A 102 -11.02 14.60 14.86
C LYS A 102 -10.45 15.86 15.49
N GLN A 103 -9.53 16.54 14.81
CA GLN A 103 -8.92 17.78 15.30
C GLN A 103 -9.83 19.01 15.06
N LYS A 104 -10.53 19.05 13.92
CA LYS A 104 -11.51 20.08 13.59
C LYS A 104 -12.89 19.68 14.10
N VAL A 105 -13.15 19.89 15.39
CA VAL A 105 -14.49 19.69 15.95
C VAL A 105 -15.45 20.75 15.37
N CYS A 106 -16.21 20.43 14.30
CA CYS A 106 -17.30 21.29 13.83
C CYS A 106 -18.31 21.44 14.98
N GLN A 107 -18.63 22.67 15.38
CA GLN A 107 -19.20 23.03 16.69
C GLN A 107 -20.53 22.34 17.09
N LYS A 108 -21.27 21.74 16.15
CA LYS A 108 -22.55 21.03 16.39
C LYS A 108 -22.40 19.50 16.51
N HIS A 109 -21.26 18.94 16.10
CA HIS A 109 -20.99 17.50 16.06
C HIS A 109 -20.40 16.90 17.35
N LYS A 110 -20.40 17.63 18.48
CA LYS A 110 -20.24 17.02 19.82
C LYS A 110 -21.30 15.93 20.13
N ARG A 111 -22.37 15.83 19.32
CA ARG A 111 -23.42 14.81 19.42
C ARG A 111 -23.30 13.65 18.42
N SER A 112 -22.66 13.86 17.27
CA SER A 112 -22.48 12.85 16.20
C SER A 112 -21.12 12.17 16.25
N LEU A 113 -20.10 12.82 16.84
CA LEU A 113 -19.08 12.09 17.58
C LEU A 113 -19.80 11.55 18.81
N HIS A 114 -20.14 10.25 18.76
CA HIS A 114 -20.67 9.55 19.93
C HIS A 114 -19.76 9.85 21.14
N PRO A 115 -20.23 9.84 22.39
CA PRO A 115 -19.36 10.11 23.57
C PRO A 115 -18.09 9.25 23.65
N THR A 116 -18.00 8.20 22.83
CA THR A 116 -16.87 7.27 22.61
C THR A 116 -15.95 7.62 21.42
N GLY A 117 -16.20 8.68 20.64
CA GLY A 117 -15.36 9.11 19.51
C GLY A 117 -15.67 8.45 18.16
N LEU A 118 -16.90 7.97 17.95
CA LEU A 118 -17.31 7.20 16.76
C LEU A 118 -17.86 8.08 15.62
N LEU A 119 -17.56 7.72 14.36
CA LEU A 119 -18.10 8.35 13.15
C LEU A 119 -19.32 7.57 12.63
N SER A 120 -20.30 8.25 12.03
CA SER A 120 -21.46 7.59 11.42
C SER A 120 -21.09 6.84 10.13
N ALA A 121 -21.92 5.87 9.73
CA ALA A 121 -21.73 5.09 8.50
C ALA A 121 -21.72 5.96 7.24
N ASP A 122 -22.59 6.97 7.19
CA ASP A 122 -22.69 7.90 6.06
C ASP A 122 -21.43 8.75 5.95
N LEU A 123 -20.90 9.21 7.08
CA LEU A 123 -19.66 9.98 7.13
C LEU A 123 -18.46 9.12 6.70
N LEU A 124 -18.36 7.87 7.17
CA LEU A 124 -17.30 6.96 6.74
C LEU A 124 -17.38 6.67 5.22
N THR A 125 -18.58 6.51 4.69
CA THR A 125 -18.82 6.32 3.25
C THR A 125 -18.40 7.56 2.46
N MET A 126 -18.72 8.77 2.94
CA MET A 126 -18.29 10.03 2.35
C MET A 126 -16.76 10.16 2.36
N ILE A 127 -16.10 9.84 3.48
CA ILE A 127 -14.63 9.85 3.57
C ILE A 127 -14.03 8.84 2.59
N ALA A 128 -14.55 7.61 2.53
CA ALA A 128 -14.06 6.58 1.61
C ALA A 128 -14.24 6.98 0.14
N ASN A 129 -15.33 7.67 -0.18
CA ASN A 129 -15.57 8.17 -1.54
C ASN A 129 -14.56 9.27 -1.90
N ILE A 130 -14.43 10.31 -1.07
CA ILE A 130 -13.55 11.46 -1.33
C ILE A 130 -12.06 11.06 -1.32
N SER A 131 -11.67 10.12 -0.45
CA SER A 131 -10.29 9.61 -0.39
C SER A 131 -9.93 8.69 -1.57
N GLY A 132 -10.93 8.14 -2.26
CA GLY A 132 -10.76 7.17 -3.35
C GLY A 132 -10.68 5.71 -2.88
N CYS A 133 -10.97 5.42 -1.61
CA CYS A 133 -10.98 4.05 -1.08
C CYS A 133 -12.21 3.23 -1.49
N LEU A 134 -13.35 3.89 -1.71
CA LEU A 134 -14.63 3.22 -1.94
C LEU A 134 -14.58 2.12 -3.02
N PRO A 135 -13.97 2.31 -4.21
CA PRO A 135 -13.90 1.27 -5.23
C PRO A 135 -13.18 -0.01 -4.76
N TYR A 136 -12.15 0.15 -3.92
CA TYR A 136 -11.34 -0.95 -3.40
C TYR A 136 -12.00 -1.67 -2.22
N MET A 137 -13.05 -1.08 -1.65
CA MET A 137 -13.86 -1.63 -0.56
C MET A 137 -15.09 -2.40 -1.08
N LEU A 138 -15.45 -2.26 -2.35
CA LEU A 138 -16.53 -3.01 -3.00
C LEU A 138 -16.10 -4.40 -3.54
N PRO A 139 -16.85 -5.49 -3.27
CA PRO A 139 -16.48 -6.83 -3.73
C PRO A 139 -16.07 -6.89 -5.22
N PRO A 140 -15.01 -7.64 -5.57
CA PRO A 140 -14.57 -7.73 -6.95
C PRO A 140 -15.61 -8.45 -7.80
N LYS A 141 -15.72 -8.05 -9.08
CA LYS A 141 -16.57 -8.74 -10.03
C LYS A 141 -15.87 -10.00 -10.52
N CYS A 142 -16.48 -11.16 -10.31
CA CYS A 142 -15.98 -12.43 -10.82
C CYS A 142 -16.46 -12.68 -12.25
N PRO A 143 -15.57 -12.66 -13.26
CA PRO A 143 -15.95 -12.94 -14.63
C PRO A 143 -16.37 -14.39 -14.78
N ASN A 144 -17.53 -14.63 -15.40
CA ASN A 144 -18.00 -15.98 -15.73
C ASN A 144 -17.82 -16.23 -17.22
N ASN A 145 -16.58 -16.51 -17.63
CA ASN A 145 -16.24 -16.87 -19.01
C ASN A 145 -15.29 -18.08 -19.04
N CYS A 146 -15.07 -18.65 -20.22
CA CYS A 146 -14.28 -19.89 -20.38
C CYS A 146 -12.86 -19.78 -19.82
N LEU A 147 -12.19 -18.62 -19.97
CA LEU A 147 -10.82 -18.41 -19.47
C LEU A 147 -10.81 -18.27 -17.94
N ALA A 148 -11.69 -17.44 -17.39
CA ALA A 148 -11.81 -17.21 -15.95
C ALA A 148 -12.20 -18.47 -15.16
N ASN A 149 -12.94 -19.39 -15.80
CA ASN A 149 -13.28 -20.68 -15.18
C ASN A 149 -12.14 -21.71 -15.22
N LYS A 150 -11.07 -21.46 -15.99
CA LYS A 150 -9.92 -22.37 -16.17
C LYS A 150 -8.64 -21.89 -15.50
N TYR A 151 -8.43 -20.58 -15.46
CA TYR A 151 -7.17 -19.95 -15.04
C TYR A 151 -7.40 -18.99 -13.88
N ARG A 152 -6.36 -18.79 -13.07
CA ARG A 152 -6.37 -17.83 -11.96
C ARG A 152 -6.42 -16.41 -12.52
N LEU A 153 -7.22 -15.53 -11.91
CA LEU A 153 -7.09 -14.10 -12.16
C LEU A 153 -5.73 -13.61 -11.65
N ILE A 154 -5.14 -12.63 -12.32
CA ILE A 154 -3.82 -12.09 -11.92
C ILE A 154 -3.84 -11.49 -10.52
N THR A 155 -4.98 -10.90 -10.13
CA THR A 155 -5.16 -10.29 -8.81
C THR A 155 -5.41 -11.30 -7.71
N GLY A 156 -5.53 -12.61 -8.01
CA GLY A 156 -5.93 -13.64 -7.05
C GLY A 156 -7.41 -13.62 -6.66
N ALA A 157 -8.18 -12.61 -7.10
CA ALA A 157 -9.61 -12.52 -6.83
C ALA A 157 -10.37 -13.75 -7.36
N CYS A 158 -11.52 -14.03 -6.75
CA CYS A 158 -12.46 -15.09 -7.16
C CYS A 158 -11.90 -16.53 -7.03
N ASN A 159 -10.76 -16.71 -6.36
CA ASN A 159 -10.23 -18.02 -6.00
C ASN A 159 -11.21 -18.74 -5.04
N ASN A 160 -11.59 -18.06 -3.95
CA ASN A 160 -12.70 -18.50 -3.13
C ASN A 160 -14.03 -18.01 -3.73
N ARG A 161 -14.96 -18.95 -3.97
CA ARG A 161 -16.25 -18.68 -4.63
C ARG A 161 -17.28 -17.98 -3.74
N GLU A 162 -17.19 -18.19 -2.43
CA GLU A 162 -18.08 -17.59 -1.43
C GLU A 162 -17.54 -16.24 -0.96
N HIS A 163 -16.21 -16.13 -0.85
CA HIS A 163 -15.49 -14.93 -0.42
C HIS A 163 -14.48 -14.48 -1.49
N PRO A 164 -14.93 -13.82 -2.58
CA PRO A 164 -14.09 -13.48 -3.73
C PRO A 164 -12.85 -12.63 -3.46
N ARG A 165 -12.73 -12.02 -2.28
CA ARG A 165 -11.58 -11.20 -1.86
C ARG A 165 -10.48 -11.99 -1.16
N TRP A 166 -10.74 -13.21 -0.67
CA TRP A 166 -9.73 -13.92 0.11
C TRP A 166 -8.48 -14.21 -0.71
N GLY A 167 -7.35 -13.71 -0.22
CA GLY A 167 -6.04 -13.87 -0.87
C GLY A 167 -5.82 -13.01 -2.11
N THR A 168 -6.72 -12.07 -2.42
CA THR A 168 -6.51 -11.11 -3.52
C THR A 168 -5.35 -10.16 -3.18
N SER A 169 -4.72 -9.61 -4.21
CA SER A 169 -3.76 -8.50 -4.04
C SER A 169 -4.44 -7.21 -3.57
N ASN A 170 -3.68 -6.35 -2.90
CA ASN A 170 -4.08 -5.01 -2.48
C ASN A 170 -5.24 -4.95 -1.46
N ILE A 171 -5.27 -5.92 -0.53
CA ILE A 171 -6.18 -5.91 0.62
C ILE A 171 -5.40 -5.91 1.93
N ALA A 172 -6.12 -5.72 3.04
CA ALA A 172 -5.54 -5.84 4.38
C ALA A 172 -4.92 -7.24 4.60
N LEU A 173 -3.78 -7.28 5.28
CA LEU A 173 -3.24 -8.51 5.86
C LEU A 173 -4.22 -9.08 6.88
N ALA A 174 -4.38 -10.41 6.88
CA ALA A 174 -5.20 -11.09 7.86
C ALA A 174 -4.66 -10.89 9.28
N ARG A 175 -5.55 -10.65 10.24
CA ARG A 175 -5.20 -10.61 11.67
C ARG A 175 -5.60 -11.89 12.38
N TRP A 176 -4.61 -12.66 12.83
CA TRP A 176 -4.85 -13.83 13.69
C TRP A 176 -5.10 -13.45 15.15
N LEU A 177 -4.62 -12.27 15.57
CA LEU A 177 -4.86 -11.69 16.88
C LEU A 177 -5.24 -10.20 16.72
N PRO A 178 -6.01 -9.64 17.67
CA PRO A 178 -6.31 -8.20 17.68
C PRO A 178 -5.01 -7.36 17.66
N PRO A 179 -5.01 -6.23 16.91
CA PRO A 179 -3.84 -5.36 16.86
C PRO A 179 -3.57 -4.66 18.19
N ALA A 180 -2.30 -4.43 18.47
CA ALA A 180 -1.83 -3.83 19.71
C ALA A 180 -1.11 -2.50 19.45
N TYR A 181 -1.88 -1.44 19.24
CA TYR A 181 -1.40 -0.06 19.12
C TYR A 181 -1.36 0.65 20.48
N GLU A 182 -0.53 1.67 20.62
CA GLU A 182 -0.37 2.48 21.85
C GLU A 182 -1.65 3.24 22.19
N ASP A 183 -2.32 3.79 21.16
CA ASP A 183 -3.61 4.48 21.26
C ASP A 183 -4.81 3.57 20.97
N GLY A 184 -4.57 2.26 20.81
CA GLY A 184 -5.57 1.28 20.38
C GLY A 184 -6.06 1.43 18.93
N LEU A 185 -5.53 2.38 18.15
CA LEU A 185 -6.00 2.70 16.82
C LEU A 185 -4.90 2.59 15.77
N SER A 186 -3.90 3.46 15.80
CA SER A 186 -2.86 3.46 14.77
C SER A 186 -1.48 3.88 15.26
N GLN A 187 -1.32 4.44 16.45
CA GLN A 187 0.00 4.81 16.95
C GLN A 187 0.80 3.56 17.34
N PRO A 188 1.98 3.30 16.73
CA PRO A 188 2.78 2.14 17.08
C PRO A 188 3.27 2.24 18.53
N ARG A 189 3.48 1.09 19.18
CA ARG A 189 4.04 1.08 20.53
C ARG A 189 5.44 1.68 20.58
N GLY A 190 5.72 2.46 21.61
CA GLY A 190 6.96 3.21 21.74
C GLY A 190 6.93 4.54 20.99
N TRP A 191 5.75 5.03 20.63
CA TRP A 191 5.57 6.36 20.06
C TRP A 191 5.79 7.43 21.14
N ASP A 192 5.13 7.33 22.27
CA ASP A 192 5.39 8.12 23.47
C ASP A 192 6.43 7.41 24.37
N PRO A 193 7.61 8.00 24.61
CA PRO A 193 8.64 7.40 25.46
C PRO A 193 8.25 7.31 26.94
N SER A 194 7.18 7.98 27.38
CA SER A 194 6.70 7.93 28.76
C SER A 194 5.79 6.73 29.05
N ILE A 195 5.20 6.12 28.00
CA ILE A 195 4.31 4.96 28.14
C ILE A 195 5.09 3.72 28.56
N GLN A 196 4.53 3.00 29.53
CA GLN A 196 5.04 1.71 29.99
C GLN A 196 4.10 0.57 29.58
N TYR A 197 4.70 -0.56 29.22
CA TYR A 197 4.03 -1.78 28.84
C TYR A 197 4.35 -2.84 29.90
N ASN A 198 3.35 -3.24 30.69
CA ASN A 198 3.55 -4.13 31.84
C ASN A 198 4.61 -3.60 32.84
N GLY A 199 4.60 -2.29 33.09
CA GLY A 199 5.51 -1.63 34.03
C GLY A 199 6.93 -1.33 33.50
N VAL A 200 7.20 -1.59 32.21
CA VAL A 200 8.52 -1.31 31.60
C VAL A 200 8.40 -0.51 30.30
N GLN A 201 9.37 0.35 30.02
CA GLN A 201 9.48 1.01 28.72
C GLN A 201 10.03 0.04 27.68
N LEU A 202 9.57 0.15 26.42
CA LEU A 202 10.14 -0.63 25.33
C LEU A 202 11.58 -0.18 25.04
N PRO A 203 12.53 -1.11 24.85
CA PRO A 203 13.89 -0.74 24.50
C PRO A 203 13.94 -0.12 23.09
N PRO A 204 14.83 0.85 22.84
CA PRO A 204 15.09 1.32 21.48
C PRO A 204 15.50 0.16 20.57
N VAL A 205 14.88 0.02 19.40
CA VAL A 205 15.13 -1.12 18.48
C VAL A 205 16.61 -1.22 18.08
N ARG A 206 17.32 -0.09 17.97
CA ARG A 206 18.75 -0.06 17.68
C ARG A 206 19.60 -0.64 18.81
N GLU A 207 19.20 -0.46 20.07
CA GLU A 207 19.89 -1.08 21.21
C GLU A 207 19.72 -2.60 21.22
N VAL A 208 18.52 -3.09 20.85
CA VAL A 208 18.28 -4.52 20.67
C VAL A 208 19.19 -5.08 19.57
N THR A 209 19.29 -4.40 18.42
CA THR A 209 20.23 -4.80 17.35
C THR A 209 21.66 -4.88 17.86
N ARG A 210 22.14 -3.83 18.54
CA ARG A 210 23.54 -3.76 19.00
C ARG A 210 23.91 -4.78 20.07
N LYS A 211 23.00 -5.05 21.00
CA LYS A 211 23.30 -5.88 22.18
C LYS A 211 22.94 -7.36 21.98
N ILE A 212 22.01 -7.67 21.09
CA ILE A 212 21.46 -9.03 20.96
C ILE A 212 21.70 -9.61 19.57
N ILE A 213 21.47 -8.84 18.51
CA ILE A 213 21.46 -9.38 17.13
C ILE A 213 22.85 -9.32 16.47
N HIS A 214 23.61 -8.26 16.75
CA HIS A 214 24.88 -8.01 16.08
C HIS A 214 25.92 -9.09 16.38
N ALA A 215 26.44 -9.73 15.33
CA ALA A 215 27.59 -10.61 15.35
C ALA A 215 28.70 -10.03 14.45
N SER A 216 29.97 -10.24 14.81
CA SER A 216 31.08 -9.89 13.93
C SER A 216 31.21 -10.90 12.79
N ASN A 217 31.78 -10.50 11.66
CA ASN A 217 31.93 -11.39 10.50
C ASN A 217 32.76 -12.63 10.84
N GLU A 218 33.73 -12.51 11.75
CA GLU A 218 34.59 -13.62 12.19
C GLU A 218 33.84 -14.64 13.06
N ALA A 219 32.70 -14.24 13.64
CA ALA A 219 31.84 -15.11 14.43
C ALA A 219 30.77 -15.83 13.58
N VAL A 220 30.63 -15.48 12.30
CA VAL A 220 29.68 -16.13 11.38
C VAL A 220 30.25 -17.47 10.96
N THR A 221 29.44 -18.52 11.08
CA THR A 221 29.79 -19.89 10.69
C THR A 221 28.92 -20.36 9.53
N GLU A 222 29.52 -21.11 8.61
CA GLU A 222 28.79 -21.75 7.50
C GLU A 222 27.85 -22.86 7.99
N ASP A 223 26.76 -23.06 7.26
CA ASP A 223 25.86 -24.20 7.47
C ASP A 223 26.34 -25.39 6.62
N ASN A 224 26.57 -26.54 7.25
CA ASN A 224 27.06 -27.75 6.58
C ASN A 224 25.94 -28.62 5.99
N LEU A 225 24.67 -28.29 6.23
CA LEU A 225 23.50 -29.06 5.81
C LEU A 225 22.74 -28.42 4.65
N TYR A 226 22.74 -27.09 4.58
CA TYR A 226 21.98 -26.33 3.58
C TYR A 226 22.88 -25.47 2.71
N SER A 227 22.57 -25.39 1.42
CA SER A 227 23.23 -24.46 0.51
C SER A 227 22.52 -23.11 0.48
N ASP A 228 23.21 -22.06 0.03
CA ASP A 228 22.70 -20.69 -0.06
C ASP A 228 21.37 -20.56 -0.80
N ILE A 229 21.06 -21.48 -1.71
CA ILE A 229 19.80 -21.46 -2.46
C ILE A 229 18.58 -21.55 -1.54
N ILE A 230 18.70 -22.12 -0.33
CA ILE A 230 17.58 -22.18 0.61
C ILE A 230 17.16 -20.78 1.08
N MET A 231 18.14 -19.90 1.31
CA MET A 231 17.91 -18.52 1.72
C MET A 231 17.32 -17.71 0.56
N VAL A 232 17.89 -17.88 -0.64
CA VAL A 232 17.41 -17.22 -1.85
C VAL A 232 15.98 -17.66 -2.20
N TRP A 233 15.69 -18.96 -2.12
CA TRP A 233 14.35 -19.50 -2.35
C TRP A 233 13.35 -19.01 -1.30
N GLY A 234 13.76 -18.95 -0.02
CA GLY A 234 12.95 -18.40 1.06
C GLY A 234 12.56 -16.94 0.80
N GLN A 235 13.51 -16.08 0.42
CA GLN A 235 13.22 -14.69 0.05
C GLN A 235 12.33 -14.61 -1.19
N TYR A 236 12.63 -15.41 -2.23
CA TYR A 236 11.85 -15.42 -3.46
C TYR A 236 10.39 -15.84 -3.22
N ILE A 237 10.13 -16.83 -2.37
CA ILE A 237 8.77 -17.25 -2.01
C ILE A 237 8.07 -16.25 -1.08
N ASP A 238 8.77 -15.61 -0.14
CA ASP A 238 8.21 -14.47 0.62
C ASP A 238 7.66 -13.39 -0.34
N HIS A 239 8.41 -13.13 -1.42
CA HIS A 239 8.02 -12.18 -2.45
C HIS A 239 6.87 -12.66 -3.34
N ASP A 240 6.40 -13.91 -3.22
CA ASP A 240 5.22 -14.41 -3.94
C ASP A 240 3.93 -14.22 -3.15
N ILE A 241 4.03 -14.16 -1.81
CA ILE A 241 2.87 -14.19 -0.91
C ILE A 241 2.65 -12.89 -0.15
N SER A 242 3.69 -12.06 0.00
CA SER A 242 3.57 -10.84 0.79
C SER A 242 4.46 -9.68 0.33
N PHE A 243 3.84 -8.51 0.28
CA PHE A 243 4.54 -7.24 0.16
C PHE A 243 3.76 -6.17 0.91
N THR A 244 4.36 -5.61 1.96
CA THR A 244 3.76 -4.45 2.64
C THR A 244 4.48 -3.18 2.18
N PRO A 245 3.89 -2.40 1.26
CA PRO A 245 4.47 -1.14 0.83
C PRO A 245 4.56 -0.16 2.00
N GLN A 246 5.55 0.72 1.93
CA GLN A 246 5.65 1.88 2.81
C GLN A 246 4.98 3.10 2.18
N SER A 247 4.69 4.11 3.00
CA SER A 247 4.20 5.39 2.48
C SER A 247 5.19 5.99 1.47
N MET A 248 4.65 6.37 0.32
CA MET A 248 5.40 7.10 -0.72
C MET A 248 5.81 8.50 -0.25
N SER A 249 5.08 9.05 0.72
CA SER A 249 5.39 10.35 1.25
C SER A 249 6.70 10.30 2.04
N ARG A 250 7.73 10.94 1.50
CA ARG A 250 9.02 11.10 2.19
C ARG A 250 9.00 12.21 3.23
N THR A 251 7.93 13.00 3.25
CA THR A 251 7.72 14.09 4.18
C THR A 251 6.59 13.78 5.14
N THR A 252 6.66 14.37 6.33
CA THR A 252 5.56 14.37 7.28
C THR A 252 4.31 15.03 6.66
N PHE A 253 3.13 14.46 6.88
CA PHE A 253 1.88 14.99 6.32
C PHE A 253 1.50 16.37 6.86
N LEU A 254 1.84 16.70 8.10
CA LEU A 254 1.40 17.94 8.74
C LEU A 254 2.39 19.09 8.55
N THR A 255 3.69 18.85 8.72
CA THR A 255 4.70 19.92 8.66
C THR A 255 5.45 19.98 7.33
N GLY A 256 5.30 18.97 6.46
CA GLY A 256 6.04 18.86 5.21
C GLY A 256 7.54 18.63 5.38
N MET A 257 8.01 18.35 6.60
CA MET A 257 9.42 18.08 6.87
C MET A 257 9.83 16.70 6.36
N GLU A 258 10.99 16.60 5.71
CA GLU A 258 11.55 15.33 5.25
C GLU A 258 11.86 14.40 6.43
N CYS A 259 11.40 13.15 6.39
CA CYS A 259 11.66 12.18 7.45
C CYS A 259 13.16 11.91 7.66
N GLN A 260 14.00 12.18 6.66
CA GLN A 260 15.46 12.06 6.74
C GLN A 260 16.13 13.24 7.44
N MET A 261 15.42 14.39 7.54
CA MET A 261 15.93 15.61 8.14
C MET A 261 15.39 15.84 9.56
N THR A 262 14.58 14.91 10.07
CA THR A 262 13.95 15.02 11.39
C THR A 262 13.93 13.70 12.13
N CYS A 263 14.12 13.79 13.45
CA CYS A 263 13.91 12.67 14.37
C CYS A 263 12.55 12.78 15.09
N GLU A 264 11.68 13.69 14.65
CA GLU A 264 10.32 13.80 15.16
C GLU A 264 9.45 12.65 14.65
N LYS A 265 8.60 12.14 15.54
CA LYS A 265 7.61 11.12 15.21
C LYS A 265 6.37 11.82 14.68
N GLN A 266 6.16 11.75 13.36
CA GLN A 266 5.00 12.33 12.71
C GLN A 266 4.71 11.57 11.42
N ASN A 267 3.47 11.16 11.19
CA ASN A 267 3.11 10.33 10.04
C ASN A 267 3.60 10.94 8.71
N PRO A 268 4.19 10.13 7.81
CA PRO A 268 4.45 8.68 7.95
C PRO A 268 5.80 8.33 8.60
N CYS A 269 6.55 9.31 9.10
CA CYS A 269 7.86 9.13 9.73
C CYS A 269 7.74 8.51 11.14
N PHE A 270 8.50 7.45 11.40
CA PHE A 270 8.68 6.87 12.73
C PHE A 270 10.16 6.51 12.97
N PRO A 271 11.03 7.51 13.14
CA PRO A 271 12.48 7.35 13.10
C PRO A 271 13.02 6.45 14.22
N ILE A 272 14.05 5.68 13.88
CA ILE A 272 14.75 4.79 14.82
C ILE A 272 15.81 5.60 15.54
N LYS A 273 15.57 5.87 16.83
CA LYS A 273 16.50 6.63 17.68
C LYS A 273 17.85 5.91 17.81
N ILE A 274 18.93 6.67 17.61
CA ILE A 274 20.30 6.24 17.89
C ILE A 274 20.68 6.72 19.29
N THR A 275 21.37 5.86 20.05
CA THR A 275 21.85 6.20 21.40
C THR A 275 23.27 6.73 21.35
N ALA A 276 23.68 7.49 22.37
CA ALA A 276 25.03 8.07 22.44
C ALA A 276 26.16 7.03 22.41
N ASN A 277 25.89 5.78 22.78
CA ASN A 277 26.88 4.71 22.78
C ASN A 277 27.03 4.03 21.40
N ASP A 278 26.21 4.39 20.42
CA ASP A 278 26.24 3.83 19.07
C ASP A 278 27.35 4.47 18.24
N THR A 279 28.01 3.70 17.37
CA THR A 279 29.02 4.24 16.44
C THR A 279 28.41 5.20 15.41
N LEU A 280 27.11 5.07 15.13
CA LEU A 280 26.40 5.97 14.22
C LEU A 280 26.08 7.34 14.84
N SER A 281 26.17 7.48 16.17
CA SER A 281 25.83 8.72 16.89
C SER A 281 26.70 9.91 16.47
N ALA A 282 27.91 9.67 15.98
CA ALA A 282 28.79 10.71 15.46
C ALA A 282 28.31 11.31 14.11
N ARG A 283 27.37 10.65 13.41
CA ARG A 283 26.89 11.06 12.08
C ARG A 283 25.43 11.46 12.07
N MET A 284 24.61 10.89 12.95
CA MET A 284 23.16 11.06 12.95
C MET A 284 22.53 10.69 14.29
N ASP A 285 21.44 11.38 14.63
CA ASP A 285 20.67 11.15 15.87
C ASP A 285 19.60 10.06 15.73
N CYS A 286 19.19 9.76 14.49
CA CYS A 286 18.24 8.70 14.18
C CYS A 286 18.43 8.16 12.75
N LEU A 287 17.95 6.94 12.53
CA LEU A 287 17.75 6.40 11.19
C LEU A 287 16.32 6.70 10.74
N PRO A 288 16.12 7.19 9.50
CA PRO A 288 14.78 7.39 8.96
C PRO A 288 14.09 6.04 8.79
N PHE A 289 12.81 6.02 9.15
CA PHE A 289 11.94 4.86 8.99
C PHE A 289 10.53 5.36 8.67
N TYR A 290 9.93 4.75 7.66
CA TYR A 290 8.61 5.11 7.15
C TYR A 290 7.64 4.01 7.52
N ARG A 291 6.47 4.41 8.00
CA ARG A 291 5.41 3.47 8.35
C ARG A 291 4.86 2.80 7.09
N SER A 292 4.57 1.51 7.20
CA SER A 292 3.82 0.73 6.21
C SER A 292 2.49 1.41 5.84
N SER A 293 2.15 1.48 4.56
CA SER A 293 0.90 2.08 4.11
C SER A 293 -0.32 1.35 4.69
N PRO A 294 -1.40 2.09 5.02
CA PRO A 294 -2.63 1.51 5.50
C PRO A 294 -3.42 0.85 4.35
N ALA A 295 -4.39 0.01 4.69
CA ALA A 295 -5.37 -0.52 3.74
C ALA A 295 -6.66 0.33 3.76
N CYS A 296 -7.34 0.44 2.60
CA CYS A 296 -8.59 1.19 2.43
C CYS A 296 -9.81 0.61 3.19
N GLY A 297 -9.66 -0.50 3.91
CA GLY A 297 -10.74 -1.14 4.64
C GLY A 297 -10.22 -2.14 5.66
N THR A 298 -11.12 -2.67 6.47
CA THR A 298 -10.80 -3.59 7.57
C THR A 298 -11.64 -4.86 7.44
N ASP A 299 -11.03 -5.90 6.89
CA ASP A 299 -11.53 -7.27 6.84
C ASP A 299 -12.95 -7.50 6.24
N ASP A 300 -13.26 -8.79 6.13
CA ASP A 300 -14.09 -9.49 5.14
C ASP A 300 -15.61 -9.28 5.17
N HIS A 301 -16.12 -8.32 5.93
CA HIS A 301 -17.57 -8.09 5.92
C HIS A 301 -17.90 -7.11 4.79
N SER A 302 -18.78 -7.51 3.86
CA SER A 302 -19.43 -6.64 2.86
C SER A 302 -20.11 -5.39 3.43
N ILE A 303 -20.06 -5.19 4.74
CA ILE A 303 -20.33 -3.93 5.41
C ILE A 303 -19.03 -3.14 5.28
N LEU A 304 -19.01 -2.13 4.40
CA LEU A 304 -17.89 -1.26 4.06
C LEU A 304 -16.96 -0.85 5.24
N PHE A 305 -17.39 -0.98 6.51
CA PHE A 305 -16.58 -0.65 7.69
C PHE A 305 -16.71 -1.63 8.87
N GLY A 306 -17.03 -2.92 8.66
CA GLY A 306 -17.25 -3.86 9.76
C GLY A 306 -18.39 -3.43 10.70
N ASN A 307 -18.39 -3.84 11.96
CA ASN A 307 -19.34 -3.31 12.94
C ASN A 307 -19.06 -1.81 13.15
N LEU A 308 -19.88 -0.96 12.51
CA LEU A 308 -19.84 0.51 12.38
C LEU A 308 -19.83 1.30 13.70
N THR A 309 -19.71 0.61 14.82
CA THR A 309 -19.71 1.15 16.19
C THR A 309 -18.31 1.20 16.82
N ALA A 310 -17.23 0.93 16.05
CA ALA A 310 -15.84 1.11 16.46
C ALA A 310 -15.00 1.72 15.32
N LEU A 311 -14.13 2.70 15.62
CA LEU A 311 -13.03 3.04 14.71
C LEU A 311 -12.16 1.79 14.58
N ASN A 312 -12.07 1.23 13.38
CA ASN A 312 -11.26 0.04 13.20
C ASN A 312 -9.76 0.40 13.29
N PRO A 313 -8.97 -0.35 14.06
CA PRO A 313 -7.54 -0.13 14.13
C PRO A 313 -6.88 -0.25 12.76
N ARG A 314 -5.76 0.46 12.55
CA ARG A 314 -5.00 0.48 11.30
C ARG A 314 -4.70 -0.95 10.84
N GLN A 315 -4.96 -1.21 9.57
CA GLN A 315 -4.55 -2.44 8.88
C GLN A 315 -3.49 -2.10 7.85
N GLN A 316 -2.51 -2.98 7.66
CA GLN A 316 -1.49 -2.84 6.62
C GLN A 316 -1.95 -3.59 5.37
N ILE A 317 -1.65 -3.03 4.20
CA ILE A 317 -1.97 -3.65 2.92
C ILE A 317 -0.93 -4.72 2.55
N ASN A 318 -1.41 -5.83 1.97
CA ASN A 318 -0.59 -6.73 1.17
C ASN A 318 -0.77 -6.36 -0.30
N GLY A 319 0.30 -5.91 -0.96
CA GLY A 319 0.29 -5.55 -2.38
C GLY A 319 0.24 -6.73 -3.34
N LEU A 320 0.44 -7.96 -2.85
CA LEU A 320 0.51 -9.18 -3.66
C LEU A 320 -0.65 -10.14 -3.38
N THR A 321 -0.84 -11.10 -4.28
CA THR A 321 -1.68 -12.27 -4.02
C THR A 321 -1.14 -13.04 -2.81
N SER A 322 -2.01 -13.70 -2.05
CA SER A 322 -1.57 -14.53 -0.90
C SER A 322 -1.33 -16.00 -1.28
N PHE A 323 -1.45 -16.33 -2.57
CA PHE A 323 -1.29 -17.69 -3.08
C PHE A 323 0.14 -17.90 -3.57
N LEU A 324 0.62 -19.14 -3.50
CA LEU A 324 1.80 -19.54 -4.27
C LEU A 324 1.38 -19.73 -5.73
N ASP A 325 1.41 -18.65 -6.51
CA ASP A 325 0.94 -18.63 -7.90
C ASP A 325 1.92 -18.00 -8.89
N ALA A 326 3.18 -17.83 -8.47
CA ALA A 326 4.26 -17.21 -9.25
C ALA A 326 3.94 -15.76 -9.64
N SER A 327 3.26 -15.02 -8.76
CA SER A 327 3.06 -13.57 -8.88
C SER A 327 4.40 -12.81 -8.98
N THR A 328 5.48 -13.35 -8.40
CA THR A 328 6.88 -12.93 -8.63
C THR A 328 7.32 -12.87 -10.10
N VAL A 329 6.69 -13.68 -10.97
CA VAL A 329 6.97 -13.74 -12.41
C VAL A 329 5.93 -12.95 -13.21
N TYR A 330 4.65 -13.02 -12.81
CA TYR A 330 3.53 -12.56 -13.63
C TYR A 330 2.94 -11.21 -13.20
N GLY A 331 3.26 -10.75 -11.99
CA GLY A 331 2.63 -9.59 -11.38
C GLY A 331 1.38 -9.97 -10.58
N SER A 332 0.95 -9.02 -9.75
CA SER A 332 -0.30 -9.11 -8.98
C SER A 332 -1.39 -8.17 -9.48
N THR A 333 -1.13 -7.44 -10.57
CA THR A 333 -2.10 -6.52 -11.18
C THR A 333 -2.09 -6.65 -12.70
N SER A 334 -3.23 -6.34 -13.32
CA SER A 334 -3.36 -6.43 -14.78
C SER A 334 -2.46 -5.44 -15.52
N THR A 335 -2.14 -4.29 -14.92
CA THR A 335 -1.18 -3.33 -15.50
C THR A 335 0.21 -3.95 -15.58
N VAL A 336 0.69 -4.57 -14.49
CA VAL A 336 2.02 -5.22 -14.45
C VAL A 336 2.06 -6.43 -15.38
N GLU A 337 1.04 -7.29 -15.35
CA GLU A 337 0.92 -8.45 -16.25
C GLU A 337 1.07 -8.04 -17.72
N ASN A 338 0.32 -7.02 -18.15
CA ASN A 338 0.38 -6.54 -19.52
C ASN A 338 1.75 -5.93 -19.87
N LYS A 339 2.39 -5.23 -18.92
CA LYS A 339 3.74 -4.67 -19.11
C LYS A 339 4.80 -5.76 -19.25
N LEU A 340 4.64 -6.91 -18.58
CA LEU A 340 5.61 -8.02 -18.60
C LEU A 340 5.45 -8.92 -19.82
N ARG A 341 4.27 -8.97 -20.42
CA ARG A 341 3.97 -9.85 -21.57
C ARG A 341 4.48 -9.28 -22.89
N ASN A 342 4.99 -10.16 -23.75
CA ASN A 342 5.27 -9.83 -25.14
C ASN A 342 3.99 -9.96 -25.97
N LEU A 343 3.22 -8.88 -26.02
CA LEU A 343 1.92 -8.83 -26.69
C LEU A 343 2.02 -8.74 -28.23
N THR A 344 3.23 -8.60 -28.80
CA THR A 344 3.43 -8.55 -30.26
C THR A 344 3.71 -9.92 -30.87
N SER A 345 4.04 -10.92 -30.06
CA SER A 345 4.27 -12.30 -30.50
C SER A 345 3.01 -13.17 -30.31
N GLU A 346 2.77 -14.07 -31.25
CA GLU A 346 1.72 -15.09 -31.15
C GLU A 346 2.12 -16.30 -30.27
N GLU A 347 3.32 -16.28 -29.70
CA GLU A 347 3.88 -17.38 -28.92
C GLU A 347 3.56 -17.32 -27.42
N GLY A 348 2.88 -16.27 -26.94
CA GLY A 348 2.49 -16.14 -25.53
C GLY A 348 3.66 -15.94 -24.58
N LEU A 349 4.72 -15.24 -25.00
CA LEU A 349 5.96 -15.05 -24.26
C LEU A 349 5.89 -13.89 -23.24
N LEU A 350 6.82 -13.89 -22.30
CA LEU A 350 7.21 -12.70 -21.52
C LEU A 350 8.23 -11.86 -22.31
N ARG A 351 8.23 -10.54 -22.05
CA ARG A 351 9.24 -9.61 -22.56
C ARG A 351 10.60 -9.92 -21.96
N VAL A 352 11.64 -9.65 -22.74
CA VAL A 352 13.03 -9.90 -22.35
C VAL A 352 13.85 -8.64 -22.57
N ASN A 353 15.04 -8.58 -21.99
CA ASN A 353 15.96 -7.47 -22.21
C ASN A 353 16.29 -7.33 -23.70
N SER A 354 16.14 -6.11 -24.23
CA SER A 354 16.45 -5.80 -25.63
C SER A 354 17.93 -5.48 -25.85
N LYS A 355 18.66 -5.08 -24.80
CA LYS A 355 20.05 -4.60 -24.89
C LYS A 355 21.06 -5.69 -24.57
N TYR A 356 20.79 -6.52 -23.57
CA TYR A 356 21.76 -7.48 -23.04
C TYR A 356 21.25 -8.93 -23.07
N ARG A 357 22.20 -9.86 -23.22
CA ARG A 357 21.98 -11.31 -23.17
C ARG A 357 23.14 -11.98 -22.44
N ASP A 358 22.86 -13.13 -21.84
CA ASP A 358 23.84 -14.00 -21.19
C ASP A 358 24.12 -15.20 -22.10
N ASN A 359 25.20 -15.12 -22.88
CA ASN A 359 25.60 -16.19 -23.80
C ASN A 359 24.43 -16.66 -24.70
N GLY A 360 23.66 -15.70 -25.22
CA GLY A 360 22.46 -15.92 -26.03
C GLY A 360 21.16 -16.10 -25.24
N ARG A 361 21.22 -16.37 -23.92
CA ARG A 361 20.06 -16.52 -23.04
C ARG A 361 19.50 -15.17 -22.60
N GLU A 362 18.21 -15.18 -22.27
CA GLU A 362 17.40 -14.00 -22.00
C GLU A 362 17.69 -13.42 -20.61
N TYR A 363 17.71 -12.10 -20.50
CA TYR A 363 17.61 -11.39 -19.21
C TYR A 363 16.21 -10.79 -19.04
N LEU A 364 15.85 -10.45 -17.80
CA LEU A 364 14.67 -9.65 -17.51
C LEU A 364 14.76 -8.27 -18.22
N PRO A 365 13.63 -7.69 -18.66
CA PRO A 365 13.61 -6.33 -19.18
C PRO A 365 13.99 -5.32 -18.07
N PHE A 366 14.41 -4.12 -18.46
CA PHE A 366 14.63 -3.04 -17.50
C PHE A 366 13.32 -2.37 -17.08
N THR A 367 13.29 -1.78 -15.90
CA THR A 367 12.18 -0.95 -15.42
C THR A 367 12.04 0.34 -16.23
N ASP A 368 10.80 0.81 -16.38
CA ASP A 368 10.49 2.09 -17.02
C ASP A 368 10.76 3.28 -16.07
N ARG A 369 10.89 3.03 -14.75
CA ARG A 369 11.17 4.04 -13.73
C ARG A 369 12.67 4.36 -13.69
N VAL A 370 13.08 5.30 -14.55
CA VAL A 370 14.47 5.74 -14.68
C VAL A 370 14.69 7.17 -14.15
N PRO A 371 15.83 7.48 -13.51
CA PRO A 371 16.89 6.54 -13.12
C PRO A 371 16.43 5.64 -11.96
N SER A 372 16.68 4.34 -12.08
CA SER A 372 16.42 3.37 -11.01
C SER A 372 17.57 3.35 -10.00
N PRO A 373 17.39 2.85 -8.77
CA PRO A 373 18.42 2.92 -7.73
C PRO A 373 19.50 1.84 -7.86
N CYS A 374 19.47 1.01 -8.90
CA CYS A 374 20.44 -0.08 -9.03
C CYS A 374 21.87 0.48 -9.03
N ALA A 375 22.76 -0.24 -8.33
CA ALA A 375 24.15 0.16 -8.19
C ALA A 375 24.81 0.24 -9.57
N GLN A 376 25.50 1.35 -9.83
CA GLN A 376 26.25 1.57 -11.05
C GLN A 376 27.71 1.23 -10.82
N ASP A 377 28.37 0.66 -11.83
CA ASP A 377 29.84 0.51 -11.80
C ASP A 377 30.48 1.89 -11.94
N SER A 378 31.35 2.24 -10.99
CA SER A 378 32.07 3.51 -10.98
C SER A 378 33.04 3.66 -12.15
N ASN A 379 33.42 2.57 -12.81
CA ASN A 379 34.33 2.54 -13.94
C ASN A 379 33.63 2.45 -15.30
N ALA A 380 32.30 2.32 -15.32
CA ALA A 380 31.53 2.29 -16.57
C ALA A 380 31.40 3.70 -17.15
N ASN A 381 31.31 3.79 -18.48
CA ASN A 381 30.99 5.06 -19.15
C ASN A 381 29.60 5.54 -18.70
N GLU A 382 29.40 6.85 -18.51
CA GLU A 382 28.10 7.40 -18.06
C GLU A 382 26.94 7.04 -19.01
N ASP A 383 27.23 6.78 -20.29
CA ASP A 383 26.27 6.33 -21.31
C ASP A 383 25.82 4.87 -21.17
N GLU A 384 26.44 4.08 -20.27
CA GLU A 384 26.19 2.65 -20.06
C GLU A 384 25.42 2.34 -18.76
N ARG A 385 24.60 3.27 -18.29
CA ARG A 385 23.76 3.08 -17.10
C ARG A 385 22.96 1.77 -17.15
N ILE A 386 23.07 0.96 -16.10
CA ILE A 386 22.35 -0.30 -15.93
C ILE A 386 21.16 -0.09 -14.99
N GLU A 387 19.96 -0.18 -15.52
CA GLU A 387 18.76 -0.02 -14.73
C GLU A 387 18.36 -1.33 -14.01
N CYS A 388 17.54 -1.22 -12.97
CA CYS A 388 16.96 -2.36 -12.31
C CYS A 388 16.08 -3.18 -13.25
N PHE A 389 16.00 -4.48 -13.00
CA PHE A 389 15.12 -5.38 -13.73
C PHE A 389 13.66 -5.15 -13.36
N MET A 390 12.80 -5.34 -14.36
CA MET A 390 11.35 -5.42 -14.21
C MET A 390 10.94 -6.89 -14.18
N ALA A 391 10.17 -7.26 -13.16
CA ALA A 391 9.60 -8.60 -12.96
C ALA A 391 8.17 -8.46 -12.40
N GLY A 392 7.55 -9.57 -12.00
CA GLY A 392 6.25 -9.55 -11.33
C GLY A 392 6.26 -8.93 -9.94
N ASP A 393 7.43 -8.87 -9.30
CA ASP A 393 7.66 -8.21 -8.02
C ASP A 393 8.72 -7.09 -8.14
N SER A 394 8.47 -5.96 -7.49
CA SER A 394 9.30 -4.75 -7.59
C SER A 394 10.67 -4.88 -6.91
N ARG A 395 10.85 -5.90 -6.05
CA ARG A 395 12.09 -6.15 -5.30
C ARG A 395 13.03 -7.13 -6.00
N SER A 396 12.72 -7.54 -7.24
CA SER A 396 13.52 -8.51 -8.00
C SER A 396 15.01 -8.17 -8.15
N SER A 397 15.38 -6.88 -8.01
CA SER A 397 16.76 -6.40 -8.10
C SER A 397 17.40 -6.04 -6.75
N GLU A 398 16.80 -6.45 -5.62
CA GLU A 398 17.32 -6.13 -4.28
C GLU A 398 18.71 -6.73 -4.05
N VAL A 399 18.92 -7.97 -4.49
CA VAL A 399 20.22 -8.66 -4.48
C VAL A 399 20.41 -9.46 -5.77
N THR A 400 21.65 -9.71 -6.16
CA THR A 400 21.99 -10.37 -7.43
C THR A 400 21.50 -11.82 -7.51
N SER A 401 21.53 -12.56 -6.41
CA SER A 401 21.03 -13.93 -6.33
C SER A 401 19.52 -14.01 -6.57
N LEU A 402 18.75 -13.07 -6.04
CA LEU A 402 17.31 -12.94 -6.27
C LEU A 402 17.03 -12.59 -7.74
N ALA A 403 17.75 -11.63 -8.32
CA ALA A 403 17.62 -11.28 -9.74
C ALA A 403 17.91 -12.47 -10.67
N ALA A 404 18.89 -13.32 -10.31
CA ALA A 404 19.18 -14.55 -11.02
C ALA A 404 18.01 -15.55 -10.93
N MET A 405 17.37 -15.68 -9.76
CA MET A 405 16.18 -16.52 -9.57
C MET A 405 15.01 -16.06 -10.44
N HIS A 406 14.68 -14.76 -10.44
CA HIS A 406 13.65 -14.22 -11.33
C HIS A 406 13.97 -14.45 -12.82
N THR A 407 15.25 -14.29 -13.20
CA THR A 407 15.69 -14.55 -14.59
C THR A 407 15.50 -16.01 -14.98
N LEU A 408 15.77 -16.95 -14.06
CA LEU A 408 15.55 -18.39 -14.28
C LEU A 408 14.07 -18.68 -14.57
N TRP A 409 13.14 -18.13 -13.79
CA TRP A 409 11.71 -18.37 -13.98
C TRP A 409 11.12 -17.70 -15.22
N LEU A 410 11.63 -16.53 -15.60
CA LEU A 410 11.31 -15.93 -16.90
C LEU A 410 11.74 -16.85 -18.05
N ARG A 411 12.98 -17.38 -17.98
CA ARG A 411 13.50 -18.30 -19.01
C ARG A 411 12.65 -19.57 -19.07
N GLU A 412 12.23 -20.10 -17.92
CA GLU A 412 11.40 -21.30 -17.85
C GLU A 412 10.01 -21.06 -18.45
N HIS A 413 9.37 -19.93 -18.17
CA HIS A 413 8.12 -19.56 -18.83
C HIS A 413 8.28 -19.55 -20.35
N ASN A 414 9.29 -18.82 -20.87
CA ASN A 414 9.50 -18.71 -22.31
C ASN A 414 9.88 -20.05 -22.95
N ARG A 415 10.58 -20.94 -22.24
CA ARG A 415 10.87 -22.31 -22.68
C ARG A 415 9.59 -23.13 -22.81
N LEU A 416 8.72 -23.08 -21.80
CA LEU A 416 7.43 -23.78 -21.78
C LEU A 416 6.49 -23.24 -22.87
N ALA A 417 6.36 -21.92 -22.99
CA ALA A 417 5.49 -21.29 -23.99
C ALA A 417 5.87 -21.70 -25.43
N ARG A 418 7.16 -21.65 -25.78
CA ARG A 418 7.65 -22.11 -27.09
C ARG A 418 7.35 -23.59 -27.33
N ALA A 419 7.60 -24.45 -26.34
CA ALA A 419 7.32 -25.87 -26.47
C ALA A 419 5.82 -26.16 -26.62
N LEU A 420 4.97 -25.49 -25.84
CA LEU A 420 3.52 -25.63 -25.92
C LEU A 420 2.97 -25.15 -27.26
N LYS A 421 3.47 -24.03 -27.80
CA LYS A 421 3.10 -23.52 -29.12
C LYS A 421 3.55 -24.44 -30.26
N ALA A 422 4.73 -25.05 -30.15
CA ALA A 422 5.22 -26.00 -31.13
C ALA A 422 4.36 -27.27 -31.21
N ILE A 423 3.90 -27.79 -30.06
CA ILE A 423 3.02 -28.97 -30.00
C ILE A 423 1.58 -28.61 -30.36
N ASN A 424 1.12 -27.41 -29.98
CA ASN A 424 -0.25 -26.93 -30.17
C ASN A 424 -0.26 -25.66 -31.04
N SER A 425 0.06 -25.80 -32.33
CA SER A 425 0.13 -24.67 -33.28
C SER A 425 -1.15 -23.84 -33.35
N HIS A 426 -2.30 -24.49 -33.12
CA HIS A 426 -3.65 -23.90 -33.11
C HIS A 426 -3.97 -23.06 -31.86
N TRP A 427 -3.16 -23.12 -30.80
CA TRP A 427 -3.41 -22.31 -29.60
C TRP A 427 -3.11 -20.83 -29.85
N SER A 428 -3.98 -19.97 -29.33
CA SER A 428 -3.73 -18.53 -29.29
C SER A 428 -2.60 -18.19 -28.31
N ALA A 429 -1.97 -17.03 -28.49
CA ALA A 429 -0.94 -16.52 -27.57
C ALA A 429 -1.43 -16.48 -26.11
N GLU A 430 -2.70 -16.10 -25.90
CA GLU A 430 -3.33 -16.10 -24.57
C GLU A 430 -3.40 -17.50 -23.95
N THR A 431 -3.78 -18.51 -24.75
CA THR A 431 -3.86 -19.89 -24.26
C THR A 431 -2.48 -20.41 -23.87
N VAL A 432 -1.47 -20.15 -24.72
CA VAL A 432 -0.08 -20.55 -24.44
C VAL A 432 0.46 -19.87 -23.18
N TYR A 433 0.23 -18.56 -23.03
CA TYR A 433 0.63 -17.80 -21.85
C TYR A 433 0.01 -18.37 -20.57
N GLN A 434 -1.31 -18.61 -20.57
CA GLN A 434 -2.01 -19.09 -19.37
C GLN A 434 -1.62 -20.53 -19.00
N GLU A 435 -1.40 -21.42 -19.97
CA GLU A 435 -0.95 -22.79 -19.69
C GLU A 435 0.51 -22.82 -19.19
N ALA A 436 1.40 -22.02 -19.79
CA ALA A 436 2.77 -21.86 -19.28
C ALA A 436 2.77 -21.27 -17.86
N ARG A 437 1.97 -20.22 -17.62
CA ARG A 437 1.76 -19.63 -16.28
C ARG A 437 1.28 -20.63 -15.26
N LYS A 438 0.29 -21.45 -15.63
CA LYS A 438 -0.25 -22.50 -14.77
C LYS A 438 0.79 -23.56 -14.39
N ILE A 439 1.62 -23.98 -15.34
CA ILE A 439 2.71 -24.94 -15.08
C ILE A 439 3.77 -24.31 -14.16
N VAL A 440 4.21 -23.08 -14.44
CA VAL A 440 5.20 -22.38 -13.59
C VAL A 440 4.66 -22.19 -12.17
N GLY A 441 3.40 -21.80 -12.01
CA GLY A 441 2.77 -21.71 -10.70
C GLY A 441 2.75 -23.06 -9.97
N ALA A 442 2.49 -24.17 -10.68
CA ALA A 442 2.59 -25.50 -10.08
C ALA A 442 4.02 -25.87 -9.68
N LEU A 443 5.04 -25.46 -10.45
CA LEU A 443 6.45 -25.67 -10.11
C LEU A 443 6.88 -24.89 -8.85
N HIS A 444 6.22 -23.78 -8.52
CA HIS A 444 6.48 -23.06 -7.27
C HIS A 444 5.87 -23.75 -6.04
N GLN A 445 4.90 -24.65 -6.24
CA GLN A 445 4.16 -25.30 -5.15
C GLN A 445 4.74 -26.63 -4.69
N VAL A 446 5.70 -27.21 -5.43
CA VAL A 446 6.20 -28.59 -5.23
C VAL A 446 7.67 -28.66 -4.82
#